data_AF-A0A9J6GA91-F1
#
_entry.id   AF-A0A9J6GA91-F1
#
_cell.length_a   1.000
_cell.length_b   1.000
_cell.length_c   1.000
_cell.angle_alpha   90.00
_cell.angle_beta   90.00
_cell.angle_gamma   90.00
#
_symmetry.space_group_name_H-M   'P 1'
#
loop_
_entity.id
_entity.type
_entity.pdbx_description
1 polymer ?
#
loop_
_entity_poly.entity_id
_entity_poly.type
_entity_poly.pdbx_seq_one_letter_code
_entity_poly.pdbx_strand_id
1 'polypeptide(L)'
;MVLARLEWQLKNNGHLLAIMVGFRKHVITQDIAKRIHEDIYAQSSASQLRTIVGVDIKKLNNVVDDAILLSLKKLDRVTAFSITLKIF
;
A
#
# COMPACT_ATOMS: atom_id res chain seq x y z
N MET A 1 -13.16 9.22 10.83
CA MET A 1 -13.13 8.09 11.78
C MET A 1 -12.97 6.73 11.10
N VAL A 2 -13.66 6.46 9.98
CA VAL A 2 -13.56 5.19 9.23
C VAL A 2 -12.14 4.90 8.73
N LEU A 3 -11.45 5.89 8.14
CA LEU A 3 -10.08 5.72 7.63
C LEU A 3 -9.09 5.21 8.68
N ALA A 4 -9.14 5.74 9.91
CA ALA A 4 -8.24 5.32 10.98
C ALA A 4 -8.49 3.87 11.43
N ARG A 5 -9.76 3.44 11.45
CA ARG A 5 -10.13 2.05 11.80
C ARG A 5 -9.69 1.08 10.70
N LEU A 6 -9.93 1.43 9.44
CA LEU A 6 -9.50 0.62 8.30
C LEU A 6 -7.97 0.53 8.23
N GLU A 7 -7.26 1.64 8.45
CA GLU A 7 -5.80 1.65 8.50
C GLU A 7 -5.27 0.72 9.60
N TRP A 8 -5.87 0.74 10.78
CA TRP A 8 -5.51 -0.15 11.89
C TRP A 8 -5.74 -1.63 11.53
N GLN A 9 -6.89 -1.97 10.97
CA GLN A 9 -7.20 -3.35 10.55
C GLN A 9 -6.22 -3.84 9.46
N LEU A 10 -5.97 -3.01 8.45
CA LEU A 10 -5.06 -3.37 7.36
C LEU A 10 -3.60 -3.51 7.83
N LYS A 11 -3.17 -2.73 8.81
CA LYS A 11 -1.84 -2.86 9.43
C LYS A 11 -1.74 -4.16 10.23
N ASN A 12 -2.71 -4.43 11.10
CA ASN A 12 -2.67 -5.60 11.99
C ASN A 12 -2.79 -6.93 11.27
N ASN A 13 -3.51 -6.95 10.15
CA ASN A 13 -3.67 -8.14 9.31
C ASN A 13 -2.55 -8.29 8.26
N GLY A 14 -1.51 -7.44 8.30
CA GLY A 14 -0.36 -7.54 7.40
C GLY A 14 -0.64 -7.18 5.94
N HIS A 15 -1.80 -6.59 5.63
CA HIS A 15 -2.14 -6.17 4.25
C HIS A 15 -1.34 -4.97 3.75
N LEU A 16 -0.72 -4.23 4.69
CA LEU A 16 0.04 -3.03 4.41
C LEU A 16 1.54 -3.32 4.48
N LEU A 17 2.08 -3.92 3.41
CA LEU A 17 3.49 -4.29 3.31
C LEU A 17 4.45 -3.11 3.54
N ALA A 18 5.65 -3.38 4.05
CA ALA A 18 6.67 -2.38 4.31
C ALA A 18 7.23 -1.69 3.05
N ILE A 19 7.00 -2.27 1.86
CA ILE A 19 7.32 -1.66 0.57
C ILE A 19 6.26 -0.66 0.09
N MET A 20 5.05 -0.70 0.68
CA MET A 20 3.95 0.20 0.32
C MET A 20 4.05 1.49 1.13
N VAL A 21 4.56 2.52 0.47
CA VAL A 21 4.98 3.78 1.10
C VAL A 21 4.06 4.96 0.79
N GLY A 22 3.33 4.91 -0.33
CA GLY A 22 2.39 5.97 -0.72
C GLY A 22 1.25 6.17 0.28
N PHE A 23 0.91 7.43 0.58
CA PHE A 23 -0.20 7.84 1.47
C PHE A 23 -0.15 7.28 2.90
N ARG A 24 1.03 6.81 3.35
CA ARG A 24 1.22 6.32 4.72
C ARG A 24 1.51 7.46 5.67
N LYS A 25 0.95 7.38 6.88
CA LYS A 25 1.33 8.29 7.96
C LYS A 25 2.80 8.09 8.29
N HIS A 26 3.52 9.20 8.46
CA HIS A 26 4.93 9.25 8.87
C HIS A 26 5.93 8.69 7.85
N VAL A 27 5.56 8.54 6.58
CA VAL A 27 6.49 8.22 5.50
C VAL A 27 6.52 9.38 4.53
N ILE A 28 7.71 9.91 4.26
CA ILE A 28 7.92 11.00 3.30
C ILE A 28 8.65 10.49 2.06
N THR A 29 8.54 11.22 0.96
CA THR A 29 9.18 10.85 -0.32
C THR A 29 10.69 10.67 -0.18
N GLN A 30 11.33 11.46 0.71
CA GLN A 30 12.77 11.35 0.99
C GLN A 30 13.16 10.00 1.59
N ASP A 31 12.29 9.38 2.40
CA ASP A 31 12.57 8.05 2.98
C ASP A 31 12.68 6.99 1.89
N ILE A 32 11.85 7.10 0.86
CA ILE A 32 11.85 6.20 -0.30
C ILE A 32 13.12 6.39 -1.12
N ALA A 33 13.49 7.65 -1.40
CA ALA A 33 14.70 7.95 -2.15
C ALA A 33 15.95 7.43 -1.44
N LYS A 34 16.03 7.61 -0.11
CA LYS A 34 17.10 7.06 0.72
C LYS A 34 17.15 5.54 0.65
N ARG A 35 16.01 4.86 0.75
CA ARG A 35 15.94 3.41 0.65
C ARG A 35 16.40 2.89 -0.71
N ILE A 36 15.97 3.52 -1.81
CA ILE A 36 16.44 3.18 -3.16
C ILE A 36 17.96 3.36 -3.25
N HIS A 37 18.49 4.42 -2.67
CA HIS A 37 19.94 4.64 -2.61
C HIS A 37 20.67 3.51 -1.86
N GLU A 38 20.19 3.14 -0.68
CA GLU A 38 20.79 2.07 0.12
C GLU A 38 20.70 0.69 -0.55
N ASP A 39 19.53 0.36 -1.11
CA ASP A 39 19.26 -0.96 -1.71
C ASP A 39 19.97 -1.12 -3.07
N ILE A 40 20.05 -0.06 -3.88
CA ILE A 40 20.50 -0.14 -5.28
C ILE A 40 21.86 0.51 -5.50
N TYR A 41 22.28 1.51 -4.72
CA TYR A 41 23.47 2.30 -5.01
C TYR A 41 24.59 2.17 -3.98
N ALA A 42 24.28 1.91 -2.70
CA ALA A 42 25.28 1.95 -1.63
C ALA A 42 26.35 0.86 -1.72
N GLN A 43 26.05 -0.29 -2.32
CA GLN A 43 27.05 -1.34 -2.54
C GLN A 43 27.68 -1.19 -3.92
N SER A 44 28.94 -0.83 -4.06
CA SER A 44 29.60 -0.89 -5.38
C SER A 44 29.78 -2.35 -5.80
N SER A 45 29.21 -2.77 -6.93
CA SER A 45 29.50 -4.07 -7.53
C SER A 45 29.66 -3.90 -9.04
N ALA A 46 30.83 -4.26 -9.56
CA ALA A 46 31.12 -4.25 -10.99
C ALA A 46 30.61 -5.51 -11.71
N SER A 47 30.11 -6.52 -10.97
CA SER A 47 29.71 -7.83 -11.52
C SER A 47 28.21 -8.02 -11.69
N GLN A 48 27.37 -7.17 -11.09
CA GLN A 48 25.91 -7.29 -11.15
C GLN A 48 25.28 -6.04 -11.79
N LEU A 49 24.58 -6.25 -12.90
CA LEU A 49 23.71 -5.24 -13.50
C LEU A 49 22.53 -4.97 -12.56
N ARG A 50 22.28 -3.69 -12.26
CA ARG A 50 21.12 -3.25 -11.48
C ARG A 50 20.15 -2.51 -12.38
N THR A 51 18.90 -2.95 -12.39
CA THR A 51 17.85 -2.39 -13.25
C THR A 51 16.68 -1.92 -12.41
N ILE A 52 16.20 -0.71 -12.67
CA ILE A 52 15.01 -0.14 -12.06
C ILE A 52 13.91 -0.13 -13.10
N VAL A 53 12.76 -0.71 -12.77
CA VAL A 53 11.56 -0.71 -13.63
C VAL A 53 10.53 0.23 -13.03
N GLY A 54 10.21 1.31 -13.73
CA GLY A 54 9.13 2.22 -13.39
C GLY A 54 7.81 1.73 -13.97
N VAL A 55 6.81 1.51 -13.11
CA VAL A 55 5.44 1.16 -13.52
C VAL A 55 4.49 2.25 -13.04
N ASP A 56 3.64 2.74 -13.94
CA ASP A 56 2.63 3.75 -13.63
C ASP A 56 1.24 3.27 -14.08
N ILE A 57 0.23 3.51 -13.24
CA ILE A 57 -1.16 3.14 -13.52
C ILE A 57 -1.95 4.40 -13.86
N LYS A 58 -2.22 4.60 -15.15
CA LYS A 58 -2.99 5.75 -15.63
C LYS A 58 -4.44 5.70 -15.16
N LYS A 59 -4.96 6.84 -14.68
CA LYS A 59 -6.37 7.04 -14.26
C LYS A 59 -6.85 6.02 -13.21
N LEU A 60 -6.01 5.72 -12.21
CA LEU A 60 -6.33 4.77 -11.14
C LEU A 60 -7.73 4.99 -10.53
N ASN A 61 -8.14 6.25 -10.34
CA ASN A 61 -9.43 6.63 -9.75
C ASN A 61 -10.65 6.09 -10.50
N ASN A 62 -10.53 5.73 -11.78
CA ASN A 62 -11.65 5.25 -12.61
C ASN A 62 -11.75 3.71 -12.63
N VAL A 63 -10.78 2.99 -12.07
CA VAL A 63 -10.69 1.52 -12.10
C VAL A 63 -11.05 0.90 -10.74
N VAL A 64 -11.19 1.74 -9.73
CA VAL A 64 -11.12 1.36 -8.31
C VAL A 64 -12.45 0.83 -7.75
N ASP A 65 -13.59 1.22 -8.31
CA ASP A 65 -14.87 1.06 -7.59
C ASP A 65 -15.28 -0.40 -7.33
N ASP A 66 -15.37 -1.25 -8.36
CA ASP A 66 -15.86 -2.62 -8.17
C ASP A 66 -14.83 -3.57 -7.53
N ALA A 67 -13.56 -3.42 -7.89
CA ALA A 67 -12.50 -4.31 -7.43
C ALA A 67 -12.12 -4.06 -5.95
N ILE A 68 -12.15 -2.80 -5.50
CA ILE A 68 -11.89 -2.47 -4.09
C ILE A 68 -13.05 -2.92 -3.21
N LEU A 69 -14.30 -2.73 -3.63
CA LEU A 69 -15.47 -3.18 -2.88
C LEU A 69 -15.47 -4.72 -2.69
N LEU A 70 -15.11 -5.48 -3.73
CA LEU A 70 -14.95 -6.94 -3.62
C LEU A 70 -13.84 -7.34 -2.66
N SER A 71 -12.73 -6.59 -2.65
CA SER A 71 -11.59 -6.84 -1.75
C SER A 71 -11.91 -6.51 -0.30
N LEU A 72 -12.66 -5.43 -0.05
CA LEU A 72 -13.13 -5.04 1.29
C LEU A 72 -14.15 -6.03 1.87
N LYS A 73 -15.06 -6.60 1.04
CA LYS A 73 -15.98 -7.67 1.48
C LYS A 73 -15.26 -8.94 1.94
N LYS A 74 -14.07 -9.22 1.41
CA LYS A 74 -13.23 -10.34 1.86
C LYS A 74 -12.58 -10.07 3.22
N LEU A 75 -12.25 -8.81 3.51
CA LEU A 75 -11.77 -8.38 4.83
C LEU A 75 -12.84 -8.54 5.92
N ASP A 76 -14.11 -8.25 5.61
CA ASP A 76 -15.23 -8.43 6.55
C ASP A 76 -15.50 -9.90 6.94
N ARG A 77 -15.10 -10.88 6.11
CA ARG A 77 -15.28 -12.31 6.44
C ARG A 77 -14.31 -12.82 7.51
N VAL A 78 -13.24 -12.07 7.82
CA VAL A 78 -12.29 -12.41 8.90
C VAL A 78 -12.66 -11.71 10.21
N THR A 79 -13.49 -10.67 10.16
CA THR A 79 -14.03 -9.99 11.34
C THR A 79 -15.53 -9.81 11.19
N ALA A 80 -16.28 -10.84 11.59
CA ALA A 80 -17.71 -10.74 11.85
C ALA A 80 -17.96 -9.79 13.04
N PHE A 81 -17.75 -8.49 12.84
CA PHE A 81 -18.20 -7.43 13.73
C PHE A 81 -18.54 -6.18 12.90
N SER A 82 -19.73 -6.25 12.30
CA SER A 82 -20.69 -5.15 12.24
C SER A 82 -20.12 -3.77 11.88
N ILE A 83 -19.81 -3.58 10.60
CA ILE A 83 -20.01 -2.26 9.98
C ILE A 83 -21.12 -2.45 8.95
N THR A 84 -22.36 -2.46 9.46
CA THR A 84 -23.52 -2.12 8.66
C THR A 84 -23.28 -0.73 8.09
N LEU A 85 -22.74 -0.67 6.87
CA LEU A 85 -22.76 0.51 6.01
C LEU A 85 -24.23 0.78 5.69
N LYS A 86 -24.91 1.49 6.61
CA LYS A 86 -26.11 2.26 6.28
C LYS A 86 -25.64 3.39 5.37
N ILE A 87 -25.59 3.09 4.08
CA ILE A 87 -25.62 4.09 3.02
C ILE A 87 -27.08 4.55 2.98
N PHE A 88 -27.34 5.71 3.59
CA PHE A 88 -28.35 6.65 3.13
C PHE A 88 -27.62 7.74 2.36
#